data_AF-A0A0U2JF72-F1
#
_entry.id   AF-A0A0U2JF72-F1
#
_cell.length_a   1.000
_cell.length_b   1.000
_cell.length_c   1.000
_cell.angle_alpha   90.00
_cell.angle_beta   90.00
_cell.angle_gamma   90.00
#
_symmetry.space_group_name_H-M   'P 1'
#
loop_
_entity.id
_entity.type
_entity.pdbx_description
1 polymer ?
#
loop_
_entity_poly.entity_id
_entity_poly.type
_entity_poly.pdbx_seq_one_letter_code
_entity_poly.pdbx_strand_id
1 'polypeptide(L)'
;MSALANLRPQHLTDAFMVRPIEPNSSFIYTQSEFFQEEPDTRPQAKKSARVMRGYYLLEEVSTAGGDTKISRRFWLDRVDRIRLARVQSYDDKGRLITDVSYHNEKVLGSSATASLPSRIEITRPQDKYKLSITYQDSASVELNRKYGPKAFVLENKWQLPEVDLDAPNNKVTVKQ
;
A
#
# COMPACT_ATOMS: atom_id res chain seq x y z
N MET A 1 20.66 -7.13 12.76
CA MET A 1 19.19 -7.29 12.61
C MET A 1 18.86 -7.21 11.13
N SER A 2 18.20 -8.22 10.58
CA SER A 2 17.77 -8.20 9.17
C SER A 2 16.58 -7.26 9.00
N ALA A 3 16.58 -6.43 7.96
CA ALA A 3 15.45 -5.55 7.61
C ALA A 3 14.15 -6.32 7.34
N LEU A 4 14.26 -7.63 7.05
CA LEU A 4 13.11 -8.52 6.85
C LEU A 4 12.45 -8.97 8.16
N ALA A 5 13.08 -8.80 9.32
CA ALA A 5 12.55 -9.29 10.60
C ALA A 5 11.22 -8.61 11.01
N ASN A 6 10.98 -7.38 10.55
CA ASN A 6 9.75 -6.63 10.82
C ASN A 6 8.73 -6.73 9.66
N LEU A 7 9.06 -7.47 8.59
CA LEU A 7 8.15 -7.63 7.47
C LEU A 7 7.06 -8.64 7.81
N ARG A 8 5.81 -8.18 7.85
CA ARG A 8 4.63 -9.03 7.96
C ARG A 8 3.97 -9.18 6.59
N PRO A 9 3.43 -10.35 6.23
CA PRO A 9 2.72 -10.55 4.97
C PRO A 9 1.61 -9.53 4.71
N GLN A 10 0.94 -9.08 5.78
CA GLN A 10 -0.10 -8.06 5.72
C GLN A 10 0.37 -6.76 5.04
N HIS A 11 1.62 -6.35 5.24
CA HIS A 11 2.13 -5.11 4.65
C HIS A 11 2.15 -5.16 3.11
N LEU A 12 2.28 -6.36 2.55
CA LEU A 12 2.19 -6.58 1.11
C LEU A 12 0.74 -6.64 0.64
N THR A 13 -0.11 -7.40 1.35
CA THR A 13 -1.52 -7.54 0.96
C THR A 13 -2.24 -6.20 0.99
N ASP A 14 -2.03 -5.38 2.03
CA ASP A 14 -2.68 -4.07 2.16
C ASP A 14 -2.23 -3.08 1.06
N ALA A 15 -0.99 -3.22 0.58
CA ALA A 15 -0.46 -2.38 -0.49
C ALA A 15 -1.04 -2.75 -1.87
N PHE A 16 -1.28 -4.04 -2.13
CA PHE A 16 -1.87 -4.51 -3.40
C PHE A 16 -3.40 -4.49 -3.39
N MET A 17 -4.02 -4.79 -2.25
CA MET A 17 -5.46 -4.91 -2.06
C MET A 17 -5.94 -3.69 -1.27
N VAL A 18 -5.90 -2.52 -1.91
CA VAL A 18 -6.40 -1.28 -1.31
C VAL A 18 -7.86 -1.47 -0.94
N ARG A 19 -8.16 -1.42 0.37
CA ARG A 19 -9.54 -1.56 0.84
C ARG A 19 -10.41 -0.47 0.23
N PRO A 20 -11.60 -0.80 -0.31
CA PRO A 20 -12.47 0.17 -0.93
C PRO A 20 -12.90 1.28 0.04
N ILE A 21 -13.39 2.37 -0.54
CA ILE A 21 -14.09 3.42 0.18
C ILE A 21 -15.52 2.92 0.37
N GLU A 22 -15.95 2.79 1.62
CA GLU A 22 -17.26 2.24 1.98
C GLU A 22 -18.26 3.38 2.17
N PRO A 23 -19.24 3.57 1.26
CA PRO A 23 -20.15 4.73 1.31
C PRO A 23 -21.03 4.77 2.57
N ASN A 24 -21.33 3.60 3.16
CA ASN A 24 -22.18 3.45 4.33
C ASN A 24 -21.37 3.26 5.63
N SER A 25 -20.09 3.62 5.62
CA SER A 25 -19.25 3.54 6.82
C SER A 25 -19.46 4.75 7.74
N SER A 26 -19.00 4.64 8.99
CA SER A 26 -18.95 5.76 9.93
C SER A 26 -17.78 6.72 9.66
N PHE A 27 -17.02 6.52 8.59
CA PHE A 27 -15.91 7.40 8.23
C PHE A 27 -16.43 8.67 7.57
N ILE A 28 -15.77 9.78 7.88
CA ILE A 28 -15.94 11.04 7.18
C ILE A 28 -14.85 11.13 6.12
N TYR A 29 -15.22 11.51 4.91
CA TYR A 29 -14.28 11.74 3.83
C TYR A 29 -14.17 13.22 3.54
N THR A 30 -12.95 13.75 3.56
CA THR A 30 -12.67 15.14 3.18
C THR A 30 -11.79 15.19 1.96
N GLN A 31 -12.04 16.17 1.08
CA GLN A 31 -11.26 16.36 -0.14
C GLN A 31 -10.45 17.66 -0.03
N SER A 32 -9.17 17.59 -0.38
CA SER A 32 -8.29 18.75 -0.55
C SER A 32 -7.42 18.61 -1.79
N GLU A 33 -6.62 19.63 -2.10
CA GLU A 33 -5.69 19.63 -3.23
C GLU A 33 -4.25 19.77 -2.75
N PHE A 34 -3.33 19.13 -3.46
CA PHE A 34 -1.91 19.28 -3.22
C PHE A 34 -1.15 19.40 -4.53
N PHE A 35 -0.10 20.21 -4.53
CA PHE A 35 0.76 20.42 -5.69
C PHE A 35 2.20 20.11 -5.29
N GLN A 36 2.85 19.26 -6.07
CA GLN A 36 4.22 18.85 -5.84
C GLN A 36 5.04 18.95 -7.11
N GLU A 37 6.26 19.45 -6.98
CA GLU A 37 7.23 19.40 -8.06
C GLU A 37 7.84 18.00 -8.18
N GLU A 38 7.79 17.42 -9.38
CA GLU A 38 8.29 16.07 -9.67
C GLU A 38 9.16 16.06 -10.95
N PRO A 39 10.06 15.06 -11.13
CA PRO A 39 10.76 14.91 -12.40
C PRO A 39 9.77 14.71 -13.55
N ASP A 40 9.98 15.41 -14.65
CA ASP A 40 9.19 15.21 -15.86
C ASP A 40 9.61 13.91 -16.53
N THR A 41 8.74 12.91 -16.49
CA THR A 41 8.97 11.56 -17.02
C THR A 41 8.44 11.38 -18.45
N ARG A 42 7.92 12.44 -19.08
CA ARG A 42 7.39 12.37 -20.45
C ARG A 42 8.52 12.12 -21.46
N PRO A 43 8.27 11.39 -22.57
CA PRO A 43 9.31 11.05 -23.54
C PRO A 43 10.08 12.25 -24.15
N GLN A 44 9.45 13.44 -24.19
CA GLN A 44 10.05 14.66 -24.74
C GLN A 44 10.58 15.63 -23.67
N ALA A 45 10.59 15.22 -22.40
CA ALA A 45 11.08 16.07 -21.32
C ALA A 45 12.57 16.37 -21.47
N LYS A 46 12.98 17.62 -21.23
CA LYS A 46 14.40 17.96 -21.13
C LYS A 46 15.03 17.22 -19.94
N LYS A 47 16.34 16.92 -20.02
CA LYS A 47 17.07 16.33 -18.90
C LYS A 47 16.91 17.21 -17.65
N SER A 48 16.55 16.59 -16.53
CA SER A 48 16.27 17.28 -15.26
C SER A 48 15.09 18.26 -15.30
N ALA A 49 14.24 18.20 -16.33
CA ALA A 49 12.99 18.95 -16.32
C ALA A 49 12.12 18.51 -15.15
N ARG A 50 11.38 19.48 -14.61
CA ARG A 50 10.51 19.32 -13.46
C ARG A 50 9.13 19.83 -13.85
N VAL A 51 8.10 19.18 -13.35
CA VAL A 51 6.71 19.55 -13.57
C VAL A 51 6.00 19.70 -12.24
N MET A 52 5.12 20.69 -12.15
CA MET A 52 4.19 20.79 -11.03
C MET A 52 3.07 19.78 -11.25
N ARG A 53 2.98 18.76 -10.40
CA ARG A 53 1.95 17.73 -10.46
C ARG A 53 0.90 18.01 -9.40
N GLY A 54 -0.36 18.04 -9.84
CA GLY A 54 -1.52 18.25 -8.97
C GLY A 54 -2.12 16.92 -8.51
N TYR A 55 -2.59 16.89 -7.28
CA TYR A 55 -3.24 15.76 -6.65
C TYR A 55 -4.54 16.19 -5.98
N TYR A 56 -5.58 15.37 -6.09
CA TYR A 56 -6.66 15.37 -5.10
C TYR A 56 -6.26 14.48 -3.93
N LEU A 57 -6.35 15.02 -2.73
CA LEU A 57 -6.23 14.26 -1.51
C LEU A 57 -7.62 13.91 -1.02
N LEU A 58 -7.89 12.63 -0.85
CA LEU A 58 -9.07 12.15 -0.15
C LEU A 58 -8.63 11.60 1.20
N GLU A 59 -9.09 12.20 2.28
CA GLU A 59 -8.72 11.81 3.63
C GLU A 59 -9.91 11.11 4.29
N GLU A 60 -9.67 9.88 4.73
CA GLU A 60 -10.59 9.11 5.53
C GLU A 60 -10.35 9.42 7.01
N VAL A 61 -11.39 9.87 7.67
CA VAL A 61 -11.37 10.34 9.05
C VAL A 61 -12.33 9.50 9.88
N SER A 62 -11.83 8.93 10.96
CA SER A 62 -12.63 8.25 11.97
C SER A 62 -12.98 9.24 13.08
N THR A 63 -14.23 9.23 13.53
CA THR A 63 -14.70 9.91 14.74
C THR A 63 -15.08 8.93 15.85
N ALA A 64 -14.75 7.64 15.66
CA ALA A 64 -15.08 6.60 16.61
C ALA A 64 -14.30 6.82 17.92
N GLY A 65 -15.01 6.82 19.05
CA GLY A 65 -14.42 6.99 20.38
C GLY A 65 -14.27 8.44 20.84
N GLY A 66 -14.86 9.41 20.15
CA GLY A 66 -14.89 10.83 20.56
C GLY A 66 -13.74 11.67 20.02
N ASP A 67 -12.66 11.04 19.57
CA ASP A 67 -11.53 11.69 18.91
C ASP A 67 -11.64 11.63 17.38
N THR A 68 -11.23 12.71 16.72
CA THR A 68 -11.15 12.77 15.26
C THR A 68 -9.74 12.41 14.81
N LYS A 69 -9.60 11.33 14.05
CA LYS A 69 -8.31 10.82 13.57
C LYS A 69 -8.34 10.49 12.09
N ILE A 70 -7.28 10.85 11.37
CA ILE A 70 -7.11 10.43 9.98
C ILE A 70 -6.65 8.97 9.99
N SER A 71 -7.40 8.08 9.35
CA SER A 71 -7.01 6.67 9.19
C SER A 71 -6.18 6.47 7.92
N ARG A 72 -6.61 7.07 6.82
CA ARG A 72 -6.00 6.92 5.50
C ARG A 72 -6.04 8.23 4.72
N ARG A 73 -5.02 8.46 3.90
CA ARG A 73 -5.00 9.52 2.88
C ARG A 73 -4.70 8.91 1.53
N PHE A 74 -5.63 9.07 0.60
CA PHE A 74 -5.49 8.67 -0.80
C PHE A 74 -5.03 9.88 -1.62
N TRP A 75 -3.97 9.68 -2.38
CA TRP A 75 -3.46 10.66 -3.32
C TRP A 75 -3.90 10.23 -4.71
N LEU A 76 -4.81 10.99 -5.28
CA LEU A 76 -5.30 10.78 -6.64
C LEU A 76 -4.57 11.77 -7.54
N ASP A 77 -3.69 11.26 -8.40
CA ASP A 77 -3.10 12.07 -9.46
C ASP A 77 -4.22 12.50 -10.40
N ARG A 78 -4.30 13.81 -10.67
CA ARG A 78 -5.30 14.38 -11.58
C ARG A 78 -4.71 14.84 -12.90
N VAL A 79 -3.40 14.66 -13.10
CA VAL A 79 -2.72 14.96 -14.36
C VAL A 79 -2.96 13.80 -15.32
N ASP A 80 -3.42 14.14 -16.53
CA ASP A 80 -3.89 13.22 -17.60
C ASP A 80 -5.16 12.41 -17.25
N ARG A 81 -5.17 11.67 -16.13
CA ARG A 81 -6.25 10.78 -15.71
C ARG A 81 -6.34 10.75 -14.19
N ILE A 82 -7.54 10.59 -13.62
CA ILE A 82 -7.68 10.34 -12.19
C ILE A 82 -7.21 8.92 -11.88
N ARG A 83 -6.10 8.79 -11.16
CA ARG A 83 -5.53 7.49 -10.75
C ARG A 83 -4.98 7.54 -9.34
N LEU A 84 -5.03 6.41 -8.65
CA LEU A 84 -4.41 6.28 -7.33
C LEU A 84 -2.89 6.27 -7.46
N ALA A 85 -2.25 7.32 -6.94
CA ALA A 85 -0.80 7.50 -7.00
C ALA A 85 -0.12 7.11 -5.69
N ARG A 86 -0.79 7.31 -4.54
CA ARG A 86 -0.23 7.00 -3.22
C ARG A 86 -1.32 6.78 -2.19
N VAL A 87 -1.07 5.91 -1.21
CA VAL A 87 -1.91 5.72 -0.02
C VAL A 87 -1.03 5.82 1.21
N GLN A 88 -1.46 6.64 2.16
CA GLN A 88 -0.82 6.77 3.46
C GLN A 88 -1.79 6.28 4.53
N SER A 89 -1.29 5.53 5.52
CA SER A 89 -2.05 5.14 6.71
C SER A 89 -1.39 5.64 7.98
N TYR A 90 -2.22 5.96 8.97
CA TYR A 90 -1.78 6.58 10.21
C TYR A 90 -2.23 5.77 11.42
N ASP A 91 -1.49 5.87 12.52
CA ASP A 91 -1.91 5.33 13.82
C ASP A 91 -2.89 6.28 14.53
N ASP A 92 -3.38 5.84 15.70
CA ASP A 92 -4.30 6.62 16.53
C ASP A 92 -3.72 7.95 17.03
N LYS A 93 -2.41 8.15 16.91
CA LYS A 93 -1.71 9.40 17.28
C LYS A 93 -1.42 10.27 16.05
N GLY A 94 -1.96 9.92 14.88
CA GLY A 94 -1.76 10.63 13.63
C GLY A 94 -0.36 10.45 13.01
N ARG A 95 0.41 9.45 13.45
CA ARG A 95 1.75 9.19 12.92
C ARG A 95 1.66 8.32 11.68
N LEU A 96 2.46 8.64 10.67
CA LEU A 96 2.55 7.84 9.46
C LEU A 96 3.11 6.45 9.77
N ILE A 97 2.32 5.42 9.47
CA ILE A 97 2.67 4.00 9.65
C ILE A 97 3.12 3.38 8.34
N THR A 98 2.31 3.53 7.30
CA THR A 98 2.62 2.98 5.97
C THR A 98 2.40 4.03 4.91
N ASP A 99 3.30 4.06 3.94
CA ASP A 99 3.26 4.94 2.79
C ASP A 99 3.51 4.11 1.53
N VAL A 100 2.47 3.96 0.71
CA VAL A 100 2.49 3.14 -0.50
C VAL A 100 2.41 4.06 -1.70
N SER A 101 3.36 3.98 -2.63
CA SER A 101 3.36 4.72 -3.89
C SER A 101 3.21 3.77 -5.07
N TYR A 102 2.34 4.14 -6.01
CA TYR A 102 1.97 3.37 -7.19
C TYR A 102 2.54 4.05 -8.44
N HIS A 103 3.33 3.32 -9.21
CA HIS A 103 4.05 3.86 -10.35
C HIS A 103 3.83 3.03 -11.60
N ASN A 104 4.06 3.68 -12.75
CA ASN A 104 4.17 3.04 -14.07
C ASN A 104 2.98 2.15 -14.36
N GLU A 105 1.81 2.76 -14.49
CA GLU A 105 0.61 2.05 -14.89
C GLU A 105 0.82 1.35 -16.24
N LYS A 106 0.55 0.04 -16.28
CA LYS A 106 0.69 -0.81 -17.46
C LYS A 106 -0.50 -1.75 -17.56
N VAL A 107 -0.81 -2.15 -18.78
CA VAL A 107 -1.73 -3.26 -19.02
C VAL A 107 -1.03 -4.56 -18.62
N LEU A 108 -1.54 -5.23 -17.59
CA LEU A 108 -1.07 -6.53 -17.13
C LEU A 108 -2.12 -7.59 -17.43
N GLY A 109 -1.71 -8.82 -17.71
CA GLY A 109 -2.63 -9.93 -17.96
C GLY A 109 -2.27 -10.77 -19.17
N SER A 110 -2.47 -12.08 -19.08
CA SER A 110 -2.32 -13.02 -20.21
C SER A 110 -3.61 -13.17 -21.04
N SER A 111 -4.77 -13.28 -20.37
CA SER A 111 -6.08 -13.52 -20.99
C SER A 111 -7.06 -12.38 -20.69
N ALA A 112 -7.37 -12.18 -19.41
CA ALA A 112 -8.01 -10.95 -18.93
C ALA A 112 -6.91 -9.93 -18.64
N THR A 113 -7.14 -8.68 -19.02
CA THR A 113 -6.18 -7.59 -18.82
C THR A 113 -6.75 -6.49 -17.93
N ALA A 114 -5.88 -5.85 -17.15
CA ALA A 114 -6.23 -4.69 -16.34
C ALA A 114 -5.08 -3.69 -16.34
N SER A 115 -5.43 -2.41 -16.26
CA SER A 115 -4.48 -1.32 -16.05
C SER A 115 -4.08 -1.30 -14.58
N LEU A 116 -2.85 -1.67 -14.27
CA LEU A 116 -2.34 -1.84 -12.91
C LEU A 116 -0.96 -1.18 -12.77
N PRO A 117 -0.58 -0.71 -11.56
CA PRO A 117 0.73 -0.14 -11.33
C PRO A 117 1.82 -1.23 -11.45
N SER A 118 2.79 -1.05 -12.35
CA SER A 118 3.84 -2.06 -12.56
C SER A 118 4.93 -2.02 -11.49
N ARG A 119 4.99 -0.97 -10.66
CA ARG A 119 5.89 -0.84 -9.53
C ARG A 119 5.15 -0.26 -8.33
N ILE A 120 5.23 -0.95 -7.20
CA ILE A 120 4.67 -0.52 -5.91
C ILE A 120 5.81 -0.34 -4.93
N GLU A 121 5.92 0.84 -4.34
CA GLU A 121 6.90 1.13 -3.30
C GLU A 121 6.19 1.26 -1.95
N ILE A 122 6.66 0.53 -0.94
CA ILE A 122 6.10 0.55 0.42
C ILE A 122 7.17 1.08 1.36
N THR A 123 6.88 2.14 2.09
CA THR A 123 7.73 2.67 3.15
C THR A 123 7.02 2.53 4.49
N ARG A 124 7.66 1.91 5.48
CA ARG A 124 7.17 1.85 6.85
C ARG A 124 8.21 2.48 7.79
N PRO A 125 8.09 3.79 8.09
CA PRO A 125 9.11 4.52 8.82
C PRO A 125 9.33 3.97 10.24
N GLN A 126 8.26 3.56 10.92
CA GLN A 126 8.34 3.04 12.29
C GLN A 126 9.07 1.69 12.36
N ASP A 127 8.91 0.87 11.32
CA ASP A 127 9.56 -0.45 11.19
C ASP A 127 10.92 -0.38 10.48
N LYS A 128 11.30 0.83 10.03
CA LYS A 128 12.60 1.18 9.44
C LYS A 128 12.94 0.38 8.17
N TYR A 129 11.96 0.20 7.28
CA TYR A 129 12.22 -0.43 5.99
C TYR A 129 11.46 0.22 4.83
N LYS A 130 11.98 -0.03 3.63
CA LYS A 130 11.35 0.26 2.34
C LYS A 130 11.41 -0.97 1.45
N LEU A 131 10.32 -1.26 0.74
CA LEU A 131 10.22 -2.32 -0.26
C LEU A 131 9.86 -1.71 -1.61
N SER A 132 10.39 -2.29 -2.69
CA SER A 132 9.98 -2.02 -4.06
C SER A 132 9.59 -3.33 -4.70
N ILE A 133 8.38 -3.40 -5.23
CA ILE A 133 7.80 -4.61 -5.81
C ILE A 133 7.49 -4.33 -7.26
N THR A 134 7.92 -5.23 -8.14
CA THR A 134 7.71 -5.15 -9.58
C THR A 134 7.30 -6.50 -10.11
N TYR A 135 6.42 -6.50 -11.12
CA TYR A 135 6.12 -7.72 -11.87
C TYR A 135 7.35 -8.13 -12.68
N GLN A 136 7.75 -9.40 -12.58
CA GLN A 136 8.88 -9.93 -13.35
C GLN A 136 8.55 -10.01 -14.84
N ASP A 137 7.37 -10.54 -15.16
CA ASP A 137 6.81 -10.57 -16.51
C ASP A 137 5.34 -10.15 -16.43
N SER A 138 5.00 -9.13 -17.21
CA SER A 138 3.64 -8.55 -17.24
C SER A 138 2.65 -9.43 -18.00
N ALA A 139 3.14 -10.25 -18.94
CA ALA A 139 2.31 -11.12 -19.77
C ALA A 139 1.97 -12.46 -19.10
N SER A 140 2.71 -12.86 -18.06
CA SER A 140 2.42 -14.06 -17.27
C SER A 140 1.46 -13.84 -16.10
N VAL A 141 0.99 -12.60 -15.89
CA VAL A 141 0.00 -12.31 -14.85
C VAL A 141 -1.35 -12.92 -15.23
N GLU A 142 -1.82 -13.88 -14.44
CA GLU A 142 -3.17 -14.44 -14.60
C GLU A 142 -4.17 -13.68 -13.72
N LEU A 143 -5.01 -12.87 -14.36
CA LEU A 143 -6.10 -12.16 -13.68
C LEU A 143 -7.36 -13.02 -13.61
N ASN A 144 -8.14 -12.86 -12.53
CA ASN A 144 -9.42 -13.55 -12.31
C ASN A 144 -9.33 -15.08 -12.38
N ARG A 145 -8.15 -15.65 -12.12
CA ARG A 145 -7.98 -17.09 -12.00
C ARG A 145 -8.87 -17.62 -10.86
N LYS A 146 -9.66 -18.64 -11.16
CA LYS A 146 -10.42 -19.36 -10.13
C LYS A 146 -9.46 -20.20 -9.30
N TYR A 147 -9.41 -19.93 -8.00
CA TYR A 147 -8.69 -20.76 -7.03
C TYR A 147 -9.67 -21.69 -6.32
N GLY A 148 -9.28 -22.95 -6.10
CA GLY A 148 -10.07 -23.88 -5.30
C GLY A 148 -10.05 -23.49 -3.81
N PRO A 149 -11.06 -23.89 -3.00
CA PRO A 149 -11.18 -23.46 -1.60
C PRO A 149 -9.94 -23.70 -0.74
N LYS A 150 -9.20 -24.80 -1.00
CA LYS A 150 -7.97 -25.15 -0.28
C LYS A 150 -6.86 -24.10 -0.40
N ALA A 151 -6.86 -23.25 -1.43
CA ALA A 151 -5.88 -22.18 -1.57
C ALA A 151 -6.00 -21.10 -0.48
N PHE A 152 -7.15 -21.03 0.20
CA PHE A 152 -7.45 -20.06 1.25
C PHE A 152 -7.43 -20.68 2.65
N VAL A 153 -7.01 -21.95 2.78
CA VAL A 153 -6.87 -22.63 4.06
C VAL A 153 -5.39 -22.65 4.43
N LEU A 154 -5.06 -22.11 5.61
CA LEU A 154 -3.72 -22.23 6.18
C LEU A 154 -3.56 -23.64 6.78
N GLU A 155 -2.93 -24.55 6.04
CA GLU A 155 -2.64 -25.90 6.53
C GLU A 155 -1.22 -25.96 7.15
N ASN A 156 -1.12 -26.22 8.45
CA ASN A 156 0.16 -26.49 9.12
C ASN A 156 0.63 -27.93 8.84
N LYS A 157 1.05 -28.18 7.59
CA LYS A 157 1.42 -29.52 7.10
C LYS A 157 2.58 -30.17 7.86
N TRP A 158 3.40 -29.38 8.54
CA TRP A 158 4.64 -29.82 9.17
C TRP A 158 4.56 -29.78 10.70
N GLN A 159 3.38 -29.53 11.26
CA GLN A 159 3.16 -29.41 12.72
C GLN A 159 4.18 -28.46 13.37
N LEU A 160 4.52 -27.38 12.66
CA LEU A 160 5.47 -26.39 13.18
C LEU A 160 4.84 -25.67 14.37
N PRO A 161 5.64 -25.28 15.38
CA PRO A 161 5.17 -24.43 16.46
C PRO A 161 4.56 -23.14 15.88
N GLU A 162 3.30 -22.89 16.20
CA GLU A 162 2.62 -21.66 15.79
C GLU A 162 3.11 -20.51 16.66
N VAL A 163 3.64 -19.48 16.01
CA VAL A 163 4.11 -18.27 16.66
C VAL A 163 3.10 -17.17 16.39
N ASP A 164 2.46 -16.67 17.44
CA ASP A 164 1.61 -15.50 17.36
C ASP A 164 2.47 -14.24 17.16
N LEU A 165 2.39 -13.66 15.96
CA LEU A 165 3.15 -12.46 15.57
C LEU A 165 2.54 -11.15 16.09
N ASP A 166 1.33 -11.20 16.65
CA ASP A 166 0.63 -10.06 17.25
C ASP A 166 0.79 -10.02 18.77
N ALA A 167 1.25 -11.11 19.39
CA ALA A 167 1.66 -11.11 20.78
C ALA A 167 2.88 -10.18 21.00
N PRO A 168 2.88 -9.36 22.07
CA PRO A 168 4.02 -8.52 22.40
C PRO A 168 5.27 -9.38 22.62
N ASN A 169 6.36 -8.98 21.97
CA ASN A 169 7.61 -9.72 21.97
C ASN A 169 8.28 -9.61 23.37
N ASN A 170 7.94 -10.54 24.27
CA ASN A 170 8.62 -10.67 25.55
C ASN A 170 10.05 -11.13 25.27
N LYS A 171 10.99 -10.18 25.23
CA LYS A 171 12.42 -10.47 25.24
C LYS A 171 12.70 -11.41 26.41
N VAL A 172 13.01 -12.66 26.10
CA VAL A 172 13.45 -13.64 27.09
C VAL A 172 14.69 -13.06 27.75
N THR A 173 14.51 -12.64 29.00
CA THR A 173 15.62 -12.25 29.86
C THR A 173 16.32 -13.56 30.21
N VAL A 174 17.46 -13.82 29.57
CA VAL A 174 18.34 -14.92 29.96
C VAL A 174 18.82 -14.59 31.38
N LYS A 175 18.29 -15.30 32.37
CA LYS A 175 18.84 -15.29 33.74
C LYS A 175 20.18 -16.02 33.71
N GLN A 176 21.13 -15.42 34.43
CA GLN A 176 22.53 -15.82 34.63
C GLN A 176 22.67 -17.26 35.12
#